data_AF-A0A194UN54-F1
#
_entry.id   AF-A0A194UN54-F1
#
_cell.length_a   1.000
_cell.length_b   1.000
_cell.length_c   1.000
_cell.angle_alpha   90.00
_cell.angle_beta   90.00
_cell.angle_gamma   90.00
#
_symmetry.space_group_name_H-M   'P 1'
#
loop_
_entity.id
_entity.type
_entity.pdbx_description
1 polymer ?
#
loop_
_entity_poly.entity_id
_entity_poly.type
_entity_poly.pdbx_seq_one_letter_code
_entity_poly.pdbx_strand_id
1 'polypeptide(L)'
;MYLFGGDKPWDASQFTASDDRVRGGKSQSYLTVIADDAERNPGGGSRAEFSGHLDITALGGAGFASQRTVDDAVPPWDLSGYDTLVLDVARGDGKKYTVTLKDEVLPRGPDGREQSTVSWEYDFVVGGADGQQGGGDPAAGSHRVVIPFRDLRPTYRGRPKPDAKPLDWTDVKRFTFMMRSFFGEQEGDFSIIFNSVAVEKREEERRDCSVDSVADAKQAQEDSAHKGSDKATFSSWVGRLCGWGR
;
A
#
# COMPACT_ATOMS: atom_id res chain seq x y z
N MET A 1 -5.22 6.94 -14.38
CA MET A 1 -5.87 5.96 -15.29
C MET A 1 -6.62 4.95 -14.45
N TYR A 2 -7.89 4.68 -14.75
CA TYR A 2 -8.64 3.61 -14.09
C TYR A 2 -8.26 2.24 -14.65
N LEU A 3 -7.98 1.29 -13.75
CA LEU A 3 -7.84 -0.13 -14.06
C LEU A 3 -9.21 -0.81 -14.04
N PHE A 4 -10.04 -0.51 -13.03
CA PHE A 4 -11.40 -1.00 -12.86
C PHE A 4 -12.30 0.10 -12.28
N GLY A 5 -13.56 0.15 -12.70
CA GLY A 5 -14.50 1.19 -12.27
C GLY A 5 -14.13 2.59 -12.79
N GLY A 6 -14.66 3.62 -12.14
CA GLY A 6 -14.36 5.02 -12.46
C GLY A 6 -15.02 5.45 -13.78
N ASP A 7 -14.22 5.69 -14.82
CA ASP A 7 -14.72 6.08 -16.16
C ASP A 7 -15.32 4.91 -16.97
N LYS A 8 -15.25 3.69 -16.43
CA LYS A 8 -15.78 2.46 -17.03
C LYS A 8 -16.60 1.68 -16.00
N PRO A 9 -17.60 0.89 -16.43
CA PRO A 9 -18.25 -0.05 -15.54
C PRO A 9 -17.27 -1.15 -15.08
N TRP A 10 -17.51 -1.70 -13.90
CA TRP A 10 -16.89 -2.94 -13.47
C TRP A 10 -17.45 -4.12 -14.27
N ASP A 11 -16.60 -5.11 -14.53
CA ASP A 11 -16.98 -6.37 -15.16
C ASP A 11 -16.51 -7.53 -14.29
N ALA A 12 -17.45 -8.25 -13.66
CA ALA A 12 -17.13 -9.40 -12.83
C ALA A 12 -16.51 -10.57 -13.63
N SER A 13 -16.72 -10.64 -14.96
CA SER A 13 -16.13 -11.69 -15.79
C SER A 13 -14.61 -11.54 -15.96
N GLN A 14 -14.07 -10.35 -15.68
CA GLN A 14 -12.62 -10.12 -15.60
C GLN A 14 -11.98 -10.77 -14.38
N PHE A 15 -12.77 -11.22 -13.38
CA PHE A 15 -12.27 -11.75 -12.11
C PHE A 15 -12.60 -13.22 -11.90
N THR A 16 -11.72 -13.91 -11.16
CA THR A 16 -11.88 -15.33 -10.85
C THR A 16 -11.28 -15.69 -9.49
N ALA A 17 -11.96 -16.59 -8.78
CA ALA A 17 -11.57 -17.03 -7.44
C ALA A 17 -10.26 -17.82 -7.46
N SER A 18 -9.41 -17.54 -6.47
CA SER A 18 -8.20 -18.29 -6.12
C SER A 18 -8.17 -18.44 -4.61
N ASP A 19 -9.08 -19.24 -4.07
CA ASP A 19 -9.19 -19.49 -2.62
C ASP A 19 -8.29 -20.66 -2.19
N ASP A 20 -8.07 -20.78 -0.88
CA ASP A 20 -7.30 -21.85 -0.25
C ASP A 20 -7.84 -23.29 -0.48
N ARG A 21 -9.03 -23.43 -1.07
CA ARG A 21 -9.66 -24.71 -1.47
C ARG A 21 -8.75 -25.59 -2.32
N VAL A 22 -7.84 -25.00 -3.12
CA VAL A 22 -6.83 -25.74 -3.90
C VAL A 22 -5.81 -26.49 -3.03
N ARG A 23 -5.79 -26.23 -1.72
CA ARG A 23 -4.98 -26.90 -0.68
C ARG A 23 -5.83 -27.62 0.37
N GLY A 24 -7.14 -27.75 0.16
CA GLY A 24 -8.08 -28.35 1.11
C GLY A 24 -8.67 -27.39 2.16
N GLY A 25 -8.45 -26.08 2.01
CA GLY A 25 -9.17 -25.07 2.80
C GLY A 25 -10.64 -24.95 2.41
N LYS A 26 -11.39 -24.11 3.14
CA LYS A 26 -12.84 -23.91 2.94
C LYS A 26 -13.23 -22.47 2.66
N SER A 27 -12.26 -21.56 2.52
CA SER A 27 -12.56 -20.16 2.24
C SER A 27 -13.20 -19.99 0.87
N GLN A 28 -14.06 -18.99 0.73
CA GLN A 28 -14.74 -18.65 -0.52
C GLN A 28 -14.78 -17.14 -0.68
N SER A 29 -14.54 -16.67 -1.90
CA SER A 29 -14.66 -15.27 -2.27
C SER A 29 -15.49 -15.09 -3.53
N TYR A 30 -16.03 -13.89 -3.68
CA TYR A 30 -16.83 -13.44 -4.81
C TYR A 30 -16.43 -11.99 -5.15
N LEU A 31 -16.57 -11.62 -6.42
CA LEU A 31 -16.58 -10.23 -6.85
C LEU A 31 -17.89 -9.98 -7.60
N THR A 32 -18.73 -9.10 -7.05
CA THR A 32 -20.07 -8.83 -7.56
C THR A 32 -20.18 -7.37 -7.98
N VAL A 33 -20.63 -7.12 -9.22
CA VAL A 33 -20.95 -5.76 -9.68
C VAL A 33 -22.26 -5.32 -9.04
N ILE A 34 -22.22 -4.24 -8.27
CA ILE A 34 -23.40 -3.57 -7.74
C ILE A 34 -23.86 -2.55 -8.78
N ALA A 35 -25.11 -2.69 -9.23
CA ALA A 35 -25.75 -1.77 -10.16
C ALA A 35 -25.84 -0.34 -9.58
N ASP A 36 -25.86 0.66 -10.45
CA ASP A 36 -25.98 2.06 -10.06
C ASP A 36 -27.32 2.34 -9.33
N ASP A 37 -27.21 2.58 -8.03
CA ASP A 37 -28.24 3.20 -7.20
C ASP A 37 -27.82 4.67 -7.01
N ALA A 38 -28.51 5.58 -7.70
CA ALA A 38 -28.19 7.00 -7.69
C ALA A 38 -28.36 7.66 -6.30
N GLU A 39 -29.17 7.10 -5.40
CA GLU A 39 -29.28 7.59 -4.01
C GLU A 39 -28.03 7.22 -3.19
N ARG A 40 -27.44 6.06 -3.46
CA ARG A 40 -26.20 5.59 -2.81
C ARG A 40 -24.93 5.99 -3.56
N ASN A 41 -25.03 6.41 -4.81
CA ASN A 41 -23.92 6.77 -5.68
C ASN A 41 -24.23 8.03 -6.50
N PRO A 42 -24.22 9.23 -5.89
CA PRO A 42 -24.52 10.48 -6.59
C PRO A 42 -23.51 10.85 -7.68
N GLY A 43 -22.34 10.20 -7.73
CA GLY A 43 -21.37 10.33 -8.82
C GLY A 43 -21.65 9.45 -10.04
N GLY A 44 -22.54 8.45 -9.93
CA GLY A 44 -22.76 7.42 -10.94
C GLY A 44 -21.57 6.47 -11.13
N GLY A 45 -21.76 5.46 -11.99
CA GLY A 45 -20.78 4.42 -12.27
C GLY A 45 -20.91 3.22 -11.34
N SER A 46 -21.09 2.03 -11.91
CA SER A 46 -21.18 0.77 -11.18
C SER A 46 -20.06 0.60 -10.13
N ARG A 47 -20.35 -0.10 -9.04
CA ARG A 47 -19.37 -0.46 -8.00
C ARG A 47 -19.08 -1.96 -8.03
N ALA A 48 -18.02 -2.40 -7.38
CA ALA A 48 -17.79 -3.82 -7.11
C ALA A 48 -17.68 -4.11 -5.62
N GLU A 49 -18.37 -5.14 -5.15
CA GLU A 49 -18.16 -5.72 -3.83
C GLU A 49 -17.24 -6.94 -3.94
N PHE A 50 -16.15 -6.92 -3.18
CA PHE A 50 -15.35 -8.11 -2.87
C PHE A 50 -15.83 -8.64 -1.51
N SER A 51 -16.45 -9.81 -1.51
CA SER A 51 -17.08 -10.40 -0.32
C SER A 51 -16.91 -11.91 -0.27
N GLY A 52 -17.18 -12.51 0.90
CA GLY A 52 -17.09 -13.95 1.09
C GLY A 52 -16.90 -14.35 2.54
N HIS A 53 -16.38 -15.57 2.75
CA HIS A 53 -16.11 -16.14 4.06
C HIS A 53 -14.67 -16.68 4.10
N LEU A 54 -13.92 -16.26 5.13
CA LEU A 54 -12.57 -16.72 5.42
C LEU A 54 -12.62 -17.79 6.53
N ASP A 55 -12.43 -19.07 6.17
CA ASP A 55 -12.23 -20.14 7.14
C ASP A 55 -10.74 -20.27 7.46
N ILE A 56 -10.41 -20.28 8.75
CA ILE A 56 -9.04 -20.55 9.23
C ILE A 56 -8.93 -21.94 9.88
N THR A 57 -10.04 -22.64 10.08
CA THR A 57 -10.05 -23.91 10.83
C THR A 57 -9.52 -25.07 10.00
N ALA A 58 -9.87 -25.17 8.71
CA ALA A 58 -9.48 -26.30 7.86
C ALA A 58 -7.97 -26.42 7.64
N LEU A 59 -7.22 -25.32 7.74
CA LEU A 59 -5.76 -25.29 7.57
C LEU A 59 -5.02 -24.82 8.84
N GLY A 60 -5.64 -24.95 10.02
CA GLY A 60 -4.97 -24.79 11.32
C GLY A 60 -4.47 -23.38 11.63
N GLY A 61 -5.36 -22.38 11.50
CA GLY A 61 -5.06 -20.96 11.66
C GLY A 61 -4.60 -20.26 10.38
N ALA A 62 -4.33 -21.01 9.31
CA ALA A 62 -4.13 -20.47 7.98
C ALA A 62 -5.43 -20.46 7.17
N GLY A 63 -5.55 -19.51 6.25
CA GLY A 63 -6.68 -19.39 5.33
C GLY A 63 -6.52 -18.16 4.43
N PHE A 64 -7.07 -18.22 3.22
CA PHE A 64 -7.21 -17.07 2.31
C PHE A 64 -8.34 -17.25 1.29
N ALA A 65 -9.06 -16.16 1.04
CA ALA A 65 -10.07 -16.02 -0.01
C ALA A 65 -9.58 -14.89 -0.95
N SER A 66 -9.59 -15.09 -2.28
CA SER A 66 -9.08 -14.07 -3.19
C SER A 66 -9.71 -14.07 -4.58
N GLN A 67 -9.88 -12.88 -5.14
CA GLN A 67 -10.34 -12.65 -6.51
C GLN A 67 -9.22 -11.99 -7.30
N ARG A 68 -8.76 -12.64 -8.38
CA ARG A 68 -7.69 -12.15 -9.27
C ARG A 68 -8.22 -11.93 -10.68
N THR A 69 -7.55 -11.12 -11.47
CA THR A 69 -7.89 -11.00 -12.89
C THR A 69 -7.66 -12.31 -13.65
N VAL A 70 -8.56 -12.62 -14.59
CA VAL A 70 -8.42 -13.73 -15.55
C VAL A 70 -7.34 -13.36 -16.57
N ASP A 71 -6.27 -14.17 -16.65
CA ASP A 71 -5.06 -13.85 -17.43
C ASP A 71 -5.34 -13.61 -18.94
N ASP A 72 -6.34 -14.29 -19.51
CA ASP A 72 -6.71 -14.15 -20.93
C ASP A 72 -7.83 -13.12 -21.19
N ALA A 73 -8.50 -12.61 -20.16
CA ALA A 73 -9.61 -11.64 -20.30
C ALA A 73 -9.17 -10.18 -20.06
N VAL A 74 -7.98 -9.98 -19.48
CA VAL A 74 -7.44 -8.67 -19.15
C VAL A 74 -6.03 -8.57 -19.73
N PRO A 75 -5.76 -7.66 -20.69
CA PRO A 75 -4.42 -7.51 -21.25
C PRO A 75 -3.45 -6.98 -20.18
N PRO A 76 -2.14 -7.27 -20.29
CA PRO A 76 -1.14 -6.67 -19.41
C PRO A 76 -1.17 -5.13 -19.49
N TRP A 77 -0.85 -4.49 -18.37
CA TRP A 77 -0.78 -3.04 -18.26
C TRP A 77 0.67 -2.55 -18.31
N ASP A 78 0.92 -1.56 -19.16
CA ASP A 78 2.05 -0.64 -18.98
C ASP A 78 1.65 0.41 -17.93
N LEU A 79 2.23 0.27 -16.74
CA LEU A 79 2.09 1.16 -15.60
C LEU A 79 3.34 2.03 -15.38
N SER A 80 4.34 1.97 -16.27
CA SER A 80 5.64 2.64 -16.08
C SER A 80 5.58 4.17 -16.02
N GLY A 81 4.50 4.77 -16.53
CA GLY A 81 4.22 6.21 -16.44
C GLY A 81 3.62 6.69 -15.09
N TYR A 82 3.38 5.77 -14.15
CA TYR A 82 2.73 6.01 -12.86
C TYR A 82 3.63 5.59 -11.69
N ASP A 83 3.28 6.02 -10.48
CA ASP A 83 4.06 5.71 -9.26
C ASP A 83 3.18 5.37 -8.04
N THR A 84 1.86 5.44 -8.19
CA THR A 84 0.90 5.29 -7.10
C THR A 84 -0.31 4.48 -7.58
N LEU A 85 -0.66 3.43 -6.84
CA LEU A 85 -1.92 2.70 -6.93
C LEU A 85 -2.93 3.35 -5.98
N VAL A 86 -4.17 3.51 -6.41
CA VAL A 86 -5.25 4.16 -5.65
C VAL A 86 -6.46 3.24 -5.64
N LEU A 87 -6.95 2.91 -4.45
CA LEU A 87 -8.23 2.23 -4.26
C LEU A 87 -9.23 3.26 -3.72
N ASP A 88 -10.33 3.48 -4.43
CA ASP A 88 -11.43 4.29 -3.94
C ASP A 88 -12.53 3.39 -3.35
N VAL A 89 -12.65 3.40 -2.03
CA VAL A 89 -13.47 2.48 -1.24
C VAL A 89 -14.74 3.18 -0.77
N ALA A 90 -15.89 2.77 -1.32
CA ALA A 90 -17.20 3.28 -0.93
C ALA A 90 -17.63 2.79 0.47
N ARG A 91 -17.25 1.56 0.85
CA ARG A 91 -17.53 0.98 2.17
C ARG A 91 -16.52 -0.10 2.52
N GLY A 92 -15.91 -0.02 3.69
CA GLY A 92 -15.16 -1.13 4.30
C GLY A 92 -15.85 -1.63 5.56
N ASP A 93 -15.43 -2.81 6.04
CA ASP A 93 -15.98 -3.54 7.19
C ASP A 93 -14.98 -3.64 8.38
N GLY A 94 -13.85 -2.93 8.30
CA GLY A 94 -12.79 -2.97 9.30
C GLY A 94 -11.88 -4.19 9.23
N LYS A 95 -12.07 -5.11 8.28
CA LYS A 95 -11.15 -6.23 8.05
C LYS A 95 -9.86 -5.76 7.38
N LYS A 96 -8.80 -6.57 7.51
CA LYS A 96 -7.50 -6.33 6.87
C LYS A 96 -7.42 -7.04 5.53
N TYR A 97 -7.30 -6.26 4.46
CA TYR A 97 -7.22 -6.73 3.09
C TYR A 97 -5.80 -6.63 2.56
N THR A 98 -5.49 -7.42 1.52
CA THR A 98 -4.25 -7.31 0.75
C THR A 98 -4.60 -7.09 -0.73
N VAL A 99 -3.95 -6.13 -1.39
CA VAL A 99 -3.87 -6.10 -2.86
C VAL A 99 -2.55 -6.70 -3.34
N THR A 100 -2.58 -7.34 -4.52
CA THR A 100 -1.38 -7.95 -5.12
C THR A 100 -1.23 -7.58 -6.59
N LEU A 101 -0.02 -7.23 -7.01
CA LEU A 101 0.40 -7.13 -8.41
C LEU A 101 1.37 -8.25 -8.79
N LYS A 102 1.35 -8.66 -10.06
CA LYS A 102 2.32 -9.59 -10.67
C LYS A 102 2.62 -9.20 -12.12
N ASP A 103 3.89 -9.31 -12.49
CA ASP A 103 4.47 -9.27 -13.84
C ASP A 103 4.69 -10.69 -14.40
N GLU A 104 4.88 -11.69 -13.54
CA GLU A 104 5.09 -13.08 -13.95
C GLU A 104 3.84 -13.96 -13.71
N VAL A 105 3.31 -14.52 -14.80
CA VAL A 105 2.33 -15.62 -14.80
C VAL A 105 2.92 -16.79 -15.59
N LEU A 106 3.14 -17.91 -14.90
CA LEU A 106 3.68 -19.13 -15.51
C LEU A 106 2.55 -20.02 -16.05
N PRO A 107 2.80 -20.81 -17.11
CA PRO A 107 1.90 -21.87 -17.54
C PRO A 107 1.53 -22.80 -16.37
N ARG A 108 0.35 -23.42 -16.43
CA ARG A 108 -0.07 -24.41 -15.44
C ARG A 108 0.92 -25.58 -15.37
N GLY A 109 1.14 -26.10 -14.17
CA GLY A 109 2.01 -27.25 -13.94
C GLY A 109 1.47 -28.54 -14.56
N PRO A 110 2.26 -29.63 -14.58
CA PRO A 110 1.81 -30.93 -15.08
C PRO A 110 0.60 -31.52 -14.35
N ASP A 111 0.33 -31.07 -13.11
CA ASP A 111 -0.86 -31.42 -12.31
C ASP A 111 -2.07 -30.49 -12.58
N GLY A 112 -1.98 -29.61 -13.58
CA GLY A 112 -3.02 -28.65 -13.96
C GLY A 112 -3.17 -27.46 -13.00
N ARG A 113 -2.34 -27.35 -11.95
CA ARG A 113 -2.40 -26.27 -10.96
C ARG A 113 -1.63 -25.03 -11.40
N GLU A 114 -2.00 -23.87 -10.87
CA GLU A 114 -1.19 -22.66 -11.01
C GLU A 114 0.14 -22.79 -10.28
N GLN A 115 1.21 -22.34 -10.94
CA GLN A 115 2.53 -22.28 -10.34
C GLN A 115 2.71 -20.99 -9.54
N SER A 116 3.64 -21.00 -8.58
CA SER A 116 3.89 -19.83 -7.74
C SER A 116 4.95 -18.94 -8.36
N THR A 117 4.62 -17.66 -8.52
CA THR A 117 5.54 -16.58 -8.90
C THR A 117 5.66 -15.56 -7.77
N VAL A 118 6.56 -14.57 -7.90
CA VAL A 118 6.64 -13.46 -6.94
C VAL A 118 5.32 -12.68 -6.92
N SER A 119 4.89 -12.25 -5.74
CA SER A 119 3.71 -11.39 -5.52
C SER A 119 4.18 -10.06 -4.94
N TRP A 120 3.72 -8.93 -5.47
CA TRP A 120 3.96 -7.62 -4.87
C TRP A 120 2.72 -7.19 -4.10
N GLU A 121 2.80 -7.24 -2.77
CA GLU A 121 1.65 -7.15 -1.85
C GLU A 121 1.62 -5.83 -1.06
N TYR A 122 0.43 -5.29 -0.80
CA TYR A 122 0.20 -4.22 0.17
C TYR A 122 -1.05 -4.50 1.00
N ASP A 123 -0.92 -4.39 2.32
CA ASP A 123 -1.99 -4.60 3.30
C ASP A 123 -2.67 -3.28 3.68
N PHE A 124 -4.00 -3.27 3.83
CA PHE A 124 -4.78 -2.08 4.19
C PHE A 124 -6.06 -2.42 4.99
N VAL A 125 -6.65 -1.41 5.65
CA VAL A 125 -7.88 -1.53 6.46
C VAL A 125 -8.76 -0.30 6.21
N VAL A 126 -10.06 -0.50 5.98
CA VAL A 126 -11.06 0.58 5.88
C VAL A 126 -12.30 0.21 6.71
N GLY A 127 -12.83 1.15 7.51
CA GLY A 127 -14.12 0.98 8.21
C GLY A 127 -14.08 0.38 9.63
N GLY A 128 -12.91 0.36 10.29
CA GLY A 128 -12.77 -0.11 11.68
C GLY A 128 -12.81 1.00 12.74
N ALA A 129 -12.96 0.65 14.02
CA ALA A 129 -12.96 1.60 15.14
C ALA A 129 -11.62 2.35 15.30
N ASP A 130 -10.51 1.65 15.04
CA ASP A 130 -9.14 2.21 14.98
C ASP A 130 -8.74 2.58 13.53
N GLY A 131 -9.73 2.76 12.64
CA GLY A 131 -9.61 2.69 11.18
C GLY A 131 -8.88 3.85 10.53
N GLN A 132 -7.57 3.95 10.74
CA GLN A 132 -6.74 5.04 10.22
C GLN A 132 -5.72 4.58 9.17
N GLN A 133 -6.21 4.04 8.05
CA GLN A 133 -5.42 3.87 6.83
C GLN A 133 -6.27 3.96 5.54
N GLY A 134 -6.85 5.14 5.34
CA GLY A 134 -7.52 5.57 4.11
C GLY A 134 -7.79 7.06 4.19
N GLY A 135 -7.10 7.86 3.36
CA GLY A 135 -7.23 9.31 3.37
C GLY A 135 -8.43 9.73 2.53
N GLY A 136 -9.52 10.14 3.17
CA GLY A 136 -10.73 10.62 2.48
C GLY A 136 -11.57 11.45 3.43
N ASP A 137 -12.40 12.33 2.88
CA ASP A 137 -13.39 13.05 3.65
C ASP A 137 -14.58 12.11 3.96
N PRO A 138 -14.85 11.76 5.23
CA PRO A 138 -16.00 10.93 5.57
C PRO A 138 -17.33 11.57 5.16
N ALA A 139 -17.40 12.90 5.02
CA ALA A 139 -18.57 13.61 4.51
C ALA A 139 -18.76 13.46 2.99
N ALA A 140 -17.70 13.10 2.25
CA ALA A 140 -17.76 12.75 0.82
C ALA A 140 -18.16 11.28 0.57
N GLY A 141 -18.28 10.46 1.63
CA GLY A 141 -18.83 9.11 1.55
C GLY A 141 -17.93 8.04 0.92
N SER A 142 -16.62 8.28 0.78
CA SER A 142 -15.65 7.29 0.34
C SER A 142 -14.26 7.49 0.97
N HIS A 143 -13.47 6.42 1.01
CA HIS A 143 -12.12 6.40 1.57
C HIS A 143 -11.09 6.05 0.50
N ARG A 144 -10.06 6.87 0.35
CA ARG A 144 -9.01 6.68 -0.66
C ARG A 144 -7.77 6.02 -0.05
N VAL A 145 -7.51 4.78 -0.43
CA VAL A 145 -6.29 4.06 -0.05
C VAL A 145 -5.22 4.38 -1.09
N VAL A 146 -4.26 5.22 -0.71
CA VAL A 146 -3.18 5.68 -1.59
C VAL A 146 -1.93 4.84 -1.32
N ILE A 147 -1.50 4.07 -2.31
CA ILE A 147 -0.46 3.05 -2.21
C ILE A 147 0.69 3.42 -3.16
N PRO A 148 1.74 4.11 -2.70
CA PRO A 148 2.93 4.34 -3.51
C PRO A 148 3.53 3.00 -3.96
N PHE A 149 3.94 2.88 -5.23
CA PHE A 149 4.50 1.65 -5.79
C PHE A 149 5.71 1.14 -4.98
N ARG A 150 6.50 2.05 -4.42
CA ARG A 150 7.62 1.76 -3.51
C ARG A 150 7.23 1.08 -2.19
N ASP A 151 5.96 1.09 -1.82
CA ASP A 151 5.45 0.54 -0.55
C ASP A 151 4.86 -0.86 -0.70
N LEU A 152 4.65 -1.33 -1.93
CA LEU A 152 4.43 -2.75 -2.21
C LEU A 152 5.65 -3.57 -1.75
N ARG A 153 5.40 -4.77 -1.22
CA ARG A 153 6.43 -5.67 -0.68
C ARG A 153 6.44 -6.98 -1.44
N PRO A 154 7.61 -7.43 -1.95
CA PRO A 154 7.70 -8.70 -2.65
C PRO A 154 7.56 -9.86 -1.67
N THR A 155 6.75 -10.84 -2.04
CA THR A 155 6.58 -12.12 -1.32
C THR A 155 6.69 -13.29 -2.29
N TYR A 156 7.02 -14.46 -1.76
CA TYR A 156 6.88 -15.74 -2.45
C TYR A 156 6.18 -16.73 -1.52
N ARG A 157 5.00 -17.23 -1.95
CA ARG A 157 4.12 -18.09 -1.13
C ARG A 157 3.82 -17.51 0.26
N GLY A 158 3.55 -16.19 0.32
CA GLY A 158 3.20 -15.48 1.55
C GLY A 158 4.36 -15.23 2.52
N ARG A 159 5.61 -15.47 2.10
CA ARG A 159 6.83 -15.14 2.86
C ARG A 159 7.54 -13.95 2.20
N PRO A 160 8.07 -12.97 2.97
CA PRO A 160 8.84 -11.86 2.40
C PRO A 160 9.99 -12.34 1.52
N LYS A 161 10.17 -11.71 0.36
CA LYS A 161 11.24 -11.99 -0.61
C LYS A 161 11.98 -10.70 -1.00
N PRO A 162 12.76 -10.09 -0.08
CA PRO A 162 13.42 -8.80 -0.32
C PRO A 162 14.51 -8.84 -1.41
N ASP A 163 14.96 -10.04 -1.80
CA ASP A 163 15.90 -10.32 -2.89
C ASP A 163 15.21 -10.55 -4.26
N ALA A 164 13.90 -10.32 -4.36
CA ALA A 164 13.19 -10.42 -5.64
C ALA A 164 13.73 -9.41 -6.66
N LYS A 165 13.68 -9.78 -7.95
CA LYS A 165 13.79 -8.80 -9.03
C LYS A 165 12.64 -7.78 -8.87
N PRO A 166 12.87 -6.47 -9.11
CA PRO A 166 11.81 -5.47 -9.15
C PRO A 166 10.68 -5.89 -10.11
N LEU A 167 9.45 -5.52 -9.78
CA LEU A 167 8.29 -5.69 -10.67
C LEU A 167 8.56 -4.99 -12.01
N ASP A 168 8.34 -5.67 -13.13
CA ASP A 168 8.30 -5.03 -14.45
C ASP A 168 7.01 -4.22 -14.60
N TRP A 169 7.13 -2.90 -14.47
CA TRP A 169 6.01 -1.98 -14.62
C TRP A 169 5.51 -1.83 -16.06
N THR A 170 6.22 -2.35 -17.07
CA THR A 170 5.79 -2.28 -18.48
C THR A 170 4.89 -3.45 -18.89
N ASP A 171 4.87 -4.53 -18.10
CA ASP A 171 4.18 -5.79 -18.40
C ASP A 171 3.52 -6.37 -17.13
N VAL A 172 2.74 -5.56 -16.42
CA VAL A 172 1.99 -6.02 -15.24
C VAL A 172 0.79 -6.86 -15.71
N LYS A 173 0.79 -8.15 -15.39
CA LYS A 173 -0.17 -9.14 -15.92
C LYS A 173 -1.37 -9.42 -15.04
N ARG A 174 -1.26 -9.25 -13.72
CA ARG A 174 -2.32 -9.68 -12.78
C ARG A 174 -2.49 -8.75 -11.60
N PHE A 175 -3.76 -8.43 -11.31
CA PHE A 175 -4.21 -7.76 -10.09
C PHE A 175 -4.98 -8.75 -9.21
N THR A 176 -4.96 -8.61 -7.88
CA THR A 176 -5.72 -9.47 -6.95
C THR A 176 -6.20 -8.69 -5.72
N PHE A 177 -7.45 -8.92 -5.33
CA PHE A 177 -7.97 -8.62 -3.99
C PHE A 177 -7.92 -9.89 -3.14
N MET A 178 -7.44 -9.79 -1.90
CA MET A 178 -7.34 -10.93 -0.99
C MET A 178 -7.75 -10.56 0.44
N MET A 179 -8.47 -11.48 1.07
CA MET A 179 -8.73 -11.53 2.50
C MET A 179 -7.99 -12.77 3.05
N ARG A 180 -7.12 -12.60 4.04
CA ARG A 180 -6.24 -13.68 4.56
C ARG A 180 -6.22 -13.70 6.08
N SER A 181 -6.03 -14.88 6.66
CA SER A 181 -6.01 -15.11 8.12
C SER A 181 -4.99 -14.32 8.93
N PHE A 182 -3.89 -13.87 8.29
CA PHE A 182 -2.67 -13.43 8.96
C PHE A 182 -2.23 -14.36 10.11
N PHE A 183 -2.37 -15.68 9.93
CA PHE A 183 -2.07 -16.72 10.93
C PHE A 183 -2.97 -16.71 12.18
N GLY A 184 -4.22 -16.30 12.03
CA GLY A 184 -5.25 -16.37 13.06
C GLY A 184 -5.65 -15.03 13.66
N GLU A 185 -5.16 -13.91 13.11
CA GLU A 185 -5.57 -12.56 13.51
C GLU A 185 -7.01 -12.22 13.07
N GLN A 186 -7.52 -12.85 12.00
CA GLN A 186 -8.88 -12.63 11.51
C GLN A 186 -9.48 -13.84 10.77
N GLU A 187 -10.80 -13.97 10.85
CA GLU A 187 -11.63 -14.98 10.17
C GLU A 187 -13.05 -14.44 9.90
N GLY A 188 -13.91 -15.30 9.34
CA GLY A 188 -15.35 -15.07 9.19
C GLY A 188 -15.74 -14.33 7.91
N ASP A 189 -16.96 -13.79 7.90
CA ASP A 189 -17.49 -13.05 6.76
C ASP A 189 -16.75 -11.72 6.57
N PHE A 190 -16.63 -11.30 5.31
CA PHE A 190 -16.03 -10.03 4.90
C PHE A 190 -16.77 -9.40 3.72
N SER A 191 -16.77 -8.06 3.63
CA SER A 191 -17.31 -7.30 2.50
C SER A 191 -16.64 -5.92 2.41
N ILE A 192 -16.04 -5.62 1.26
CA ILE A 192 -15.55 -4.29 0.92
C ILE A 192 -16.05 -3.88 -0.47
N ILE A 193 -16.57 -2.65 -0.57
CA ILE A 193 -17.13 -2.09 -1.80
C ILE A 193 -16.17 -1.01 -2.35
N PHE A 194 -15.75 -1.19 -3.60
CA PHE A 194 -14.93 -0.24 -4.35
C PHE A 194 -15.77 0.55 -5.35
N ASN A 195 -15.55 1.86 -5.40
CA ASN A 195 -15.93 2.68 -6.55
C ASN A 195 -14.99 2.37 -7.73
N SER A 196 -13.67 2.42 -7.48
CA SER A 196 -12.67 2.24 -8.52
C SER A 196 -11.30 1.78 -8.01
N VAL A 197 -10.49 1.28 -8.94
CA VAL A 197 -9.05 1.08 -8.78
C VAL A 197 -8.36 1.87 -9.89
N ALA A 198 -7.40 2.71 -9.52
CA ALA A 198 -6.69 3.57 -10.45
C ALA A 198 -5.18 3.55 -10.21
N VAL A 199 -4.42 3.94 -11.23
CA VAL A 199 -3.02 4.34 -11.09
C VAL A 199 -2.87 5.82 -11.39
N GLU A 200 -1.99 6.46 -10.65
CA GLU A 200 -1.72 7.89 -10.71
C GLU A 200 -0.23 8.16 -10.69
N LYS A 201 0.13 9.30 -11.28
CA LYS A 201 1.45 9.88 -11.16
C LYS A 201 1.38 10.92 -10.05
N ARG A 202 2.20 10.76 -9.01
CA ARG A 202 2.42 11.80 -8.01
C ARG A 202 3.03 12.98 -8.76
N GLU A 203 2.33 14.10 -8.76
CA GLU A 203 3.01 15.36 -8.99
C GLU A 203 4.05 15.49 -7.89
N GLU A 204 5.34 15.55 -8.26
CA GLU A 204 6.38 15.92 -7.32
C GLU A 204 5.99 17.28 -6.77
N GLU A 205 5.72 17.37 -5.47
CA GLU A 205 5.62 18.63 -4.76
C GLU A 205 6.83 19.45 -5.17
N ARG A 206 6.58 20.55 -5.91
CA ARG A 206 7.65 21.38 -6.43
C ARG A 206 8.47 21.82 -5.23
N ARG A 207 9.65 21.24 -5.08
CA ARG A 207 10.69 21.79 -4.22
C ARG A 207 11.09 23.09 -4.90
N ASP A 208 10.44 24.17 -4.50
CA ASP A 208 10.94 25.52 -4.71
C ASP A 208 12.27 25.58 -3.96
N CYS A 209 13.34 25.22 -4.67
CA CYS A 209 14.68 25.61 -4.33
C CYS A 209 14.78 27.11 -4.58
N SER A 210 14.23 27.91 -3.66
CA SER A 210 14.50 29.34 -3.57
C SER A 210 15.98 29.52 -3.23
N VAL A 211 16.78 29.67 -4.29
CA VAL A 211 18.20 30.02 -4.19
C VAL A 211 18.30 31.51 -3.92
N ASP A 212 18.04 31.92 -2.68
CA ASP A 212 18.31 33.28 -2.24
C ASP A 212 19.77 33.44 -1.82
N SER A 213 20.56 33.81 -2.84
CA SER A 213 21.53 34.91 -2.77
C SER A 213 22.68 34.79 -1.75
N VAL A 214 23.80 34.25 -2.23
CA VAL A 214 25.12 34.46 -1.61
C VAL A 214 25.63 35.86 -1.92
N ALA A 215 25.65 36.77 -0.93
CA ALA A 215 26.67 37.81 -0.78
C ALA A 215 26.41 38.71 0.45
N ASP A 216 27.21 38.55 1.51
CA ASP A 216 27.95 39.70 2.05
C ASP A 216 29.12 39.25 2.93
N ALA A 217 30.31 39.21 2.32
CA ALA A 217 31.56 38.87 2.98
C ALA A 217 32.63 39.91 2.62
N LYS A 218 32.59 41.07 3.29
CA LYS A 218 33.68 42.05 3.29
C LYS A 218 33.75 42.84 4.61
N GLN A 219 34.67 42.43 5.49
CA GLN A 219 35.79 43.30 5.89
C GLN A 219 36.78 42.54 6.80
N ALA A 220 38.05 42.53 6.39
CA ALA A 220 39.21 42.15 7.18
C ALA A 220 40.38 43.07 6.79
N GLN A 221 41.27 43.37 7.74
CA GLN A 221 42.43 44.30 7.67
C GLN A 221 42.02 45.78 7.46
N GLU A 222 42.65 46.80 8.09
CA GLU A 222 43.88 46.92 8.91
C GLU A 222 43.75 48.19 9.81
N ASP A 223 44.58 48.57 10.79
CA ASP A 223 45.88 48.12 11.32
C ASP A 223 46.06 48.56 12.81
N SER A 224 47.22 48.22 13.41
CA SER A 224 48.01 49.01 14.38
C SER A 224 47.95 48.64 15.88
N ALA A 225 48.90 47.78 16.22
CA ALA A 225 49.41 47.38 17.53
C ALA A 225 49.68 48.48 18.61
N HIS A 226 49.60 48.09 19.90
CA HIS A 226 50.71 48.29 20.86
C HIS A 226 50.61 47.47 22.19
N LYS A 227 51.79 47.00 22.67
CA LYS A 227 52.29 46.64 24.05
C LYS A 227 51.28 46.29 25.18
N GLY A 228 51.55 45.35 26.10
CA GLY A 228 52.77 44.56 26.39
C GLY A 228 52.66 43.74 27.70
N SER A 229 53.77 43.14 28.13
CA SER A 229 54.01 42.33 29.37
C SER A 229 53.27 42.81 30.64
N ASP A 230 52.73 41.93 31.52
CA ASP A 230 53.50 41.18 32.55
C ASP A 230 52.69 40.18 33.42
N LYS A 231 53.36 39.51 34.37
CA LYS A 231 52.86 38.44 35.27
C LYS A 231 52.07 38.94 36.49
N ALA A 232 51.17 38.08 37.04
CA ALA A 232 51.20 37.54 38.43
C ALA A 232 49.82 37.28 39.12
N THR A 233 49.60 36.00 39.47
CA THR A 233 49.18 35.42 40.79
C THR A 233 47.90 35.89 41.56
N PHE A 234 47.33 34.93 42.33
CA PHE A 234 46.17 34.97 43.25
C PHE A 234 44.78 35.01 42.58
N SER A 235 43.71 34.37 43.11
CA SER A 235 43.51 33.69 44.40
C SER A 235 42.62 32.43 44.27
N SER A 236 42.64 31.55 45.27
CA SER A 236 41.79 30.34 45.36
C SER A 236 40.33 30.65 45.72
N TRP A 237 39.38 29.79 45.30
CA TRP A 237 38.50 29.13 46.28
C TRP A 237 37.80 27.84 45.78
N VAL A 238 37.51 27.00 46.78
CA VAL A 238 36.68 25.79 46.85
C VAL A 238 35.34 25.91 46.07
N GLY A 239 34.72 24.90 45.46
CA GLY A 239 34.92 23.44 45.45
C GLY A 239 33.65 22.66 45.88
N ARG A 240 33.09 21.81 45.01
CA ARG A 240 32.17 20.64 45.24
C ARG A 240 31.65 20.16 43.87
N LEU A 241 32.09 19.05 43.28
CA LEU A 241 31.91 17.62 43.59
C LEU A 241 30.47 17.07 43.45
N CYS A 242 30.37 16.03 42.61
CA CYS A 242 29.18 15.24 42.29
C CYS A 242 28.75 14.32 43.44
N GLY A 243 27.51 13.80 43.36
CA GLY A 243 27.05 12.64 44.11
C GLY A 243 26.63 11.49 43.18
N TRP A 244 27.20 10.30 43.40
CA TRP A 244 26.61 9.03 42.98
C TRP A 244 25.26 8.81 43.72
N GLY A 245 24.30 8.01 43.29
CA GLY A 245 24.37 6.82 42.42
C GLY A 245 24.21 5.56 43.27
N ARG A 246 23.11 4.82 43.08
CA ARG A 246 22.90 3.43 43.51
C ARG A 246 21.75 2.80 42.75
#